data_AF-A0A0B4DC48-F1
#
_entry.id   AF-A0A0B4DC48-F1
#
_cell.length_a   1.000
_cell.length_b   1.000
_cell.length_c   1.000
_cell.angle_alpha   90.00
_cell.angle_beta   90.00
_cell.angle_gamma   90.00
#
_symmetry.space_group_name_H-M   'P 1'
#
loop_
_entity.id
_entity.type
_entity.pdbx_description
1 polymer ?
#
loop_
_entity_poly.entity_id
_entity_poly.type
_entity_poly.pdbx_seq_one_letter_code
_entity_poly.pdbx_strand_id
1 'polypeptide(L)'
;MLLAAQRDPEERKLPHMGSLYAYIACDPAMTATASHWLIRTAESLTWSQFQLLALVGRSDEFDLEGIKIGQSARNWDSVALHKELSDLGLGGRYLIHGGMEELPNKIQVPTGMLHRYKLPNPGSILYGALGLAEIPTEELEDIVHRLRKPVESDD
;
A
#
# COMPACT_ATOMS: atom_id res chain seq x y z
N MET A 1 -11.92 17.69 15.99
CA MET A 1 -11.82 16.98 14.70
C MET A 1 -10.46 16.33 14.47
N LEU A 2 -9.32 17.02 14.62
CA LEU A 2 -7.98 16.42 14.40
C LEU A 2 -7.67 15.16 15.25
N LEU A 3 -7.97 15.17 16.55
CA LEU A 3 -7.73 14.02 17.43
C LEU A 3 -8.66 12.82 17.13
N ALA A 4 -9.88 13.06 16.66
CA ALA A 4 -10.80 12.00 16.25
C ALA A 4 -10.36 11.40 14.90
N ALA A 5 -9.90 12.25 13.96
CA ALA A 5 -9.35 11.83 12.68
C ALA A 5 -8.02 11.06 12.81
N GLN A 6 -7.27 11.21 13.92
CA GLN A 6 -6.08 10.41 14.20
C GLN A 6 -6.38 9.11 14.96
N ARG A 7 -7.38 9.10 15.85
CA ARG A 7 -7.70 7.92 16.67
C ARG A 7 -8.34 6.80 15.87
N ASP A 8 -9.29 7.15 15.01
CA ASP A 8 -10.05 6.16 14.23
C ASP A 8 -9.14 5.30 13.32
N PRO A 9 -8.17 5.87 12.58
CA PRO A 9 -7.18 5.09 11.84
C PRO A 9 -6.26 4.21 12.70
N GLU A 10 -5.83 4.68 13.88
CA GLU A 10 -4.93 3.90 14.75
C GLU A 10 -5.65 2.75 15.45
N GLU A 11 -6.92 2.93 15.83
CA GLU A 11 -7.75 1.84 16.37
C GLU A 11 -7.92 0.72 15.35
N ARG A 12 -8.05 1.06 14.07
CA ARG A 12 -8.17 0.08 12.97
C ARG A 12 -6.89 -0.72 12.72
N LYS A 13 -5.72 -0.17 13.06
CA LYS A 13 -4.44 -0.90 12.97
C LYS A 13 -4.30 -1.97 14.06
N LEU A 14 -5.00 -1.86 15.19
CA LEU A 14 -4.79 -2.72 16.36
C LEU A 14 -4.91 -4.23 16.07
N PRO A 15 -5.94 -4.74 15.35
CA PRO A 15 -6.05 -6.17 15.07
C PRO A 15 -4.87 -6.68 14.20
N HIS A 16 -4.42 -5.87 13.25
CA HIS A 16 -3.31 -6.20 12.37
C HIS A 16 -1.96 -6.18 13.11
N MET A 17 -1.77 -5.22 14.02
CA MET A 17 -0.62 -5.21 14.92
C MET A 17 -0.62 -6.43 15.85
N GLY A 18 -1.80 -6.85 16.35
CA GLY A 18 -1.95 -8.10 17.10
C GLY A 18 -1.50 -9.32 16.29
N SER A 19 -1.89 -9.38 15.02
CA SER A 19 -1.46 -10.43 14.08
C SER A 19 0.05 -10.44 13.89
N LEU A 20 0.68 -9.26 13.76
CA LEU A 20 2.12 -9.12 13.64
C LEU A 20 2.86 -9.66 14.87
N TYR A 21 2.39 -9.33 16.07
CA TYR A 21 3.02 -9.82 17.30
C TYR A 21 2.87 -11.33 17.45
N ALA A 22 1.71 -11.89 17.07
CA ALA A 22 1.50 -13.34 17.04
C ALA A 22 2.43 -14.02 16.03
N TYR A 23 2.56 -13.46 14.81
CA TYR A 23 3.48 -13.95 13.78
C TYR A 23 4.92 -14.00 14.29
N ILE A 24 5.38 -12.92 14.94
CA ILE A 24 6.73 -12.83 15.51
C ILE A 24 6.94 -13.82 16.65
N ALA A 25 5.96 -13.97 17.55
CA ALA A 25 6.09 -14.82 18.73
C ALA A 25 6.05 -16.32 18.39
N CYS A 26 5.37 -16.69 17.30
CA CYS A 26 5.15 -18.09 16.92
C CYS A 26 6.16 -18.64 15.90
N ASP A 27 6.97 -17.78 15.25
CA ASP A 27 7.96 -18.21 14.26
C ASP A 27 9.31 -18.54 14.94
N PRO A 28 9.74 -19.82 14.96
CA PRO A 28 11.01 -20.21 15.59
C PRO A 28 12.26 -19.72 14.84
N ALA A 29 12.14 -19.31 13.57
CA ALA A 29 13.23 -18.73 12.80
C ALA A 29 13.35 -17.21 13.01
N MET A 30 12.43 -16.60 13.76
CA MET A 30 12.40 -15.16 13.98
C MET A 30 13.62 -14.68 14.77
N THR A 31 14.27 -13.64 14.24
CA THR A 31 15.45 -13.03 14.88
C THR A 31 15.09 -11.67 15.46
N ALA A 32 15.82 -11.23 16.50
CA ALA A 32 15.60 -9.90 17.08
C ALA A 32 15.70 -8.76 16.05
N THR A 33 16.61 -8.87 15.09
CA THR A 33 16.75 -7.91 13.99
C THR A 33 15.52 -7.89 13.08
N ALA A 34 15.01 -9.06 12.69
CA ALA A 34 13.81 -9.16 11.86
C ALA A 34 12.57 -8.67 12.61
N SER A 35 12.39 -9.06 13.87
CA SER A 35 11.30 -8.58 14.73
C SER A 35 11.32 -7.06 14.86
N HIS A 36 12.50 -6.48 15.13
CA HIS A 36 12.64 -5.04 15.27
C HIS A 36 12.30 -4.31 13.96
N TRP A 37 12.77 -4.83 12.82
CA TRP A 37 12.43 -4.26 11.52
C TRP A 37 10.92 -4.33 11.24
N LEU A 38 10.29 -5.48 11.48
CA LEU A 38 8.86 -5.69 11.28
C LEU A 38 8.01 -4.73 12.12
N ILE A 39 8.25 -4.70 13.43
CA ILE A 39 7.50 -3.87 14.38
C ILE A 39 7.66 -2.40 14.01
N ARG A 40 8.91 -1.93 13.87
CA ARG A 40 9.17 -0.53 13.56
C ARG A 40 8.60 -0.11 12.21
N THR A 41 8.65 -0.99 11.21
CA THR A 41 8.07 -0.70 9.90
C THR A 41 6.56 -0.57 10.03
N ALA A 42 5.88 -1.55 10.62
CA ALA A 42 4.43 -1.57 10.77
C ALA A 42 3.89 -0.38 11.58
N GLU A 43 4.51 -0.06 12.72
CA GLU A 43 4.12 1.08 13.57
C GLU A 43 4.16 2.40 12.80
N SER A 44 5.14 2.56 11.91
CA SER A 44 5.36 3.78 11.15
C SER A 44 4.45 3.95 9.92
N LEU A 45 3.66 2.93 9.56
CA LEU A 45 2.71 3.01 8.45
C LEU A 45 1.37 3.56 8.92
N THR A 46 0.72 4.33 8.05
CA THR A 46 -0.66 4.78 8.27
C THR A 46 -1.65 3.66 7.98
N TRP A 47 -2.90 3.84 8.41
CA TRP A 47 -3.98 2.92 8.05
C TRP A 47 -4.17 2.83 6.53
N SER A 48 -4.16 3.98 5.85
CA SER A 48 -4.25 4.03 4.39
C SER A 48 -3.10 3.27 3.72
N GLN A 49 -1.88 3.29 4.29
CA GLN A 49 -0.77 2.46 3.82
C GLN A 49 -0.98 0.95 4.04
N PHE A 50 -1.70 0.53 5.10
CA PHE A 50 -2.13 -0.87 5.24
C PHE A 50 -3.13 -1.24 4.13
N GLN A 51 -4.12 -0.38 3.87
CA GLN A 51 -5.08 -0.59 2.79
C GLN A 51 -4.40 -0.66 1.41
N LEU A 52 -3.43 0.23 1.14
CA LEU A 52 -2.69 0.25 -0.12
C LEU A 52 -1.77 -0.98 -0.29
N LEU A 53 -1.14 -1.46 0.78
CA LEU A 53 -0.41 -2.73 0.75
C LEU A 53 -1.35 -3.91 0.50
N ALA A 54 -2.53 -3.90 1.14
CA ALA A 54 -3.55 -4.92 0.91
C ALA A 54 -4.02 -4.94 -0.54
N LEU A 55 -4.29 -3.76 -1.10
CA LEU A 55 -4.68 -3.56 -2.49
C LEU A 55 -3.65 -4.12 -3.48
N VAL A 56 -2.35 -3.85 -3.25
CA VAL A 56 -1.29 -4.38 -4.11
C VAL A 56 -1.17 -5.90 -3.99
N GLY A 57 -1.30 -6.43 -2.76
CA GLY A 57 -1.28 -7.87 -2.49
C GLY A 57 -2.44 -8.64 -3.13
N ARG A 58 -3.59 -7.97 -3.32
CA ARG A 58 -4.84 -8.49 -3.91
C ARG A 58 -5.16 -7.83 -5.25
N SER A 59 -4.13 -7.40 -5.99
CA SER A 59 -4.27 -6.56 -7.17
C SER A 59 -5.08 -7.19 -8.31
N ASP A 60 -5.23 -8.50 -8.33
CA ASP A 60 -6.03 -9.27 -9.27
C ASP A 60 -7.54 -9.21 -9.01
N GLU A 61 -7.96 -8.76 -7.83
CA GLU A 61 -9.37 -8.59 -7.46
C GLU A 61 -9.96 -7.24 -7.91
N PHE A 62 -9.12 -6.29 -8.35
CA PHE A 62 -9.51 -4.92 -8.64
C PHE A 62 -9.11 -4.50 -10.05
N ASP A 63 -9.95 -3.69 -10.70
CA ASP A 63 -9.52 -2.96 -11.88
C ASP A 63 -8.58 -1.83 -11.43
N LEU A 64 -7.29 -1.96 -11.78
CA LEU A 64 -6.24 -0.97 -11.53
C LEU A 64 -5.71 -0.34 -12.82
N GLU A 65 -6.35 -0.62 -13.96
CA GLU A 65 -5.93 -0.07 -15.25
C GLU A 65 -6.10 1.45 -15.30
N GLY A 66 -5.15 2.12 -15.94
CA GLY A 66 -5.14 3.58 -16.09
C GLY A 66 -4.72 4.37 -14.84
N ILE A 67 -4.53 3.73 -13.67
CA ILE A 67 -4.04 4.41 -12.47
C ILE A 67 -2.51 4.56 -12.54
N LYS A 68 -2.04 5.80 -12.68
CA LYS A 68 -0.62 6.17 -12.68
C LYS A 68 -0.25 6.85 -11.37
N ILE A 69 0.63 6.24 -10.60
CA ILE A 69 1.08 6.74 -9.30
C ILE A 69 1.70 8.14 -9.48
N GLY A 70 1.22 9.11 -8.69
CA GLY A 70 1.69 10.50 -8.75
C GLY A 70 1.16 11.34 -9.92
N GLN A 71 0.42 10.74 -10.87
CA GLN A 71 -0.06 11.42 -12.08
C GLN A 71 -1.60 11.36 -12.25
N SER A 72 -2.28 10.51 -11.48
CA SER A 72 -3.73 10.37 -11.49
C SER A 72 -4.46 11.22 -10.43
N ALA A 73 -3.74 11.92 -9.56
CA ALA A 73 -4.32 12.73 -8.48
C ALA A 73 -5.14 13.93 -8.99
N ARG A 74 -6.29 14.21 -8.37
CA ARG A 74 -7.17 15.34 -8.74
C ARG A 74 -7.76 16.16 -7.59
N ASN A 75 -7.69 15.66 -6.36
CA ASN A 75 -8.07 16.40 -5.16
C ASN A 75 -7.05 16.11 -4.05
N TRP A 76 -7.14 16.82 -2.91
CA TRP A 76 -6.17 16.68 -1.82
C TRP A 76 -6.08 15.26 -1.25
N ASP A 77 -7.20 14.54 -1.20
CA ASP A 77 -7.25 13.17 -0.70
C ASP A 77 -6.52 12.19 -1.66
N SER A 78 -6.81 12.28 -2.95
CA SER A 78 -6.13 11.52 -3.99
C SER A 78 -4.62 11.85 -4.05
N VAL A 79 -4.25 13.13 -3.87
CA VAL A 79 -2.83 13.55 -3.75
C VAL A 79 -2.16 12.83 -2.58
N ALA A 80 -2.82 12.75 -1.43
CA ALA A 80 -2.29 12.06 -0.26
C ALA A 80 -2.12 10.55 -0.52
N LEU A 81 -3.12 9.87 -1.08
CA LEU A 81 -3.03 8.45 -1.43
C LEU A 81 -1.93 8.14 -2.45
N HIS A 82 -1.76 8.98 -3.47
CA HIS A 82 -0.67 8.84 -4.43
C HIS A 82 0.71 9.06 -3.80
N LYS A 83 0.81 9.97 -2.83
CA LYS A 83 2.04 10.16 -2.05
C LYS A 83 2.34 8.93 -1.17
N GLU A 84 1.34 8.38 -0.51
CA GLU A 84 1.50 7.18 0.30
C GLU A 84 1.92 5.96 -0.54
N LEU A 85 1.34 5.76 -1.74
CA LEU A 85 1.80 4.74 -2.70
C LEU A 85 3.27 4.93 -3.08
N SER A 86 3.67 6.18 -3.36
CA SER A 86 5.07 6.50 -3.68
C SER A 86 6.01 6.18 -2.51
N ASP A 87 5.58 6.44 -1.28
CA ASP A 87 6.35 6.15 -0.06
C ASP A 87 6.48 4.65 0.23
N LEU A 88 5.43 3.88 -0.05
CA LEU A 88 5.50 2.42 0.03
C LEU A 88 6.46 1.83 -1.02
N GLY A 89 6.56 2.47 -2.18
CA GLY A 89 7.36 2.00 -3.30
C GLY A 89 8.82 2.45 -3.31
N LEU A 90 9.34 2.66 -4.52
CA LEU A 90 10.71 3.11 -4.80
C LEU A 90 11.07 4.45 -4.15
N GLY A 91 10.08 5.29 -3.82
CA GLY A 91 10.29 6.60 -3.22
C GLY A 91 10.60 6.58 -1.71
N GLY A 92 10.47 5.43 -1.04
CA GLY A 92 10.66 5.36 0.40
C GLY A 92 11.07 3.99 0.93
N ARG A 93 10.18 3.00 0.85
CA ARG A 93 10.28 1.78 1.69
C ARG A 93 10.52 0.48 0.93
N TYR A 94 10.33 0.48 -0.40
CA TYR A 94 10.47 -0.72 -1.25
C TYR A 94 9.59 -1.91 -0.78
N LEU A 95 8.41 -1.61 -0.24
CA LEU A 95 7.39 -2.60 0.13
C LEU A 95 6.49 -2.96 -1.07
N ILE A 96 6.48 -2.14 -2.11
CA ILE A 96 5.81 -2.40 -3.39
C ILE A 96 6.74 -2.02 -4.56
N HIS A 97 6.64 -2.70 -5.69
CA HIS A 97 7.46 -2.40 -6.87
C HIS A 97 6.77 -2.81 -8.17
N GLY A 98 6.82 -1.93 -9.18
CA GLY A 98 6.19 -2.13 -10.50
C GLY A 98 7.09 -2.65 -11.62
N GLY A 99 8.40 -2.75 -11.37
CA GLY A 99 9.38 -3.03 -12.42
C GLY A 99 9.70 -1.80 -13.26
N MET A 100 10.31 -2.06 -14.41
CA MET A 100 10.70 -1.04 -15.38
C MET A 100 9.72 -1.02 -16.57
N GLU A 101 9.63 0.11 -17.23
CA GLU A 101 9.02 0.29 -18.54
C GLU A 101 9.99 0.95 -19.51
N GLU A 102 9.91 0.54 -20.77
CA GLU A 102 10.71 1.14 -21.84
C GLU A 102 9.92 2.27 -22.49
N LEU A 103 10.49 3.48 -22.46
CA LEU A 103 9.95 4.63 -23.16
C LEU A 103 10.19 4.51 -24.68
N PRO A 104 9.45 5.26 -25.54
CA PRO A 104 9.65 5.21 -26.99
C PRO A 104 11.09 5.48 -27.45
N ASN A 105 11.85 6.25 -26.67
CA ASN A 105 13.26 6.56 -26.90
C ASN A 105 14.24 5.50 -26.36
N LYS A 106 13.76 4.28 -26.03
CA LYS A 106 14.56 3.14 -25.52
C LYS A 106 15.19 3.34 -24.15
N ILE A 107 14.73 4.34 -23.38
CA ILE A 107 15.16 4.52 -22.00
C ILE A 107 14.28 3.68 -21.08
N GLN A 108 14.91 2.90 -20.20
CA GLN A 108 14.25 2.16 -19.14
C GLN A 108 14.02 3.06 -17.93
N VAL A 109 12.77 3.21 -17.50
CA VAL A 109 12.39 3.98 -16.32
C VAL A 109 11.49 3.14 -15.40
N PRO A 110 11.42 3.41 -14.09
CA PRO A 110 10.43 2.77 -13.23
C PRO A 110 9.02 3.05 -13.75
N THR A 111 8.18 2.02 -13.87
CA THR A 111 6.79 2.24 -14.27
C THR A 111 5.99 2.91 -13.17
N GLY A 112 5.10 3.81 -13.54
CA GLY A 112 4.09 4.38 -12.64
C GLY A 112 2.77 3.62 -12.63
N MET A 113 2.62 2.56 -13.44
CA MET A 113 1.34 1.87 -13.65
C MET A 113 1.00 0.95 -12.47
N LEU A 114 -0.01 1.30 -11.67
CA LEU A 114 -0.33 0.61 -10.42
C LEU A 114 -0.63 -0.89 -10.61
N HIS A 115 -1.33 -1.28 -11.69
CA HIS A 115 -1.62 -2.68 -11.98
C HIS A 115 -0.37 -3.58 -12.14
N ARG A 116 0.80 -2.99 -12.40
CA ARG A 116 2.09 -3.71 -12.50
C ARG A 116 2.77 -3.90 -11.15
N TYR A 117 2.34 -3.18 -10.12
CA TYR A 117 2.97 -3.24 -8.80
C TYR A 117 2.67 -4.58 -8.12
N LYS A 118 3.71 -5.14 -7.52
CA LYS A 118 3.65 -6.36 -6.72
C LYS A 118 4.38 -6.15 -5.39
N LEU A 119 4.16 -7.08 -4.47
CA LEU A 119 4.89 -7.14 -3.20
C LEU A 119 6.23 -7.86 -3.42
N PRO A 120 7.39 -7.18 -3.35
CA PRO A 120 8.68 -7.85 -3.16
C PRO A 120 8.74 -8.48 -1.76
N ASN A 121 9.76 -9.30 -1.48
CA ASN A 121 9.87 -10.04 -0.22
C ASN A 121 9.57 -9.21 1.05
N PRO A 122 10.11 -7.99 1.24
CA PRO A 122 9.79 -7.20 2.43
C PRO A 122 8.29 -6.86 2.53
N GLY A 123 7.65 -6.52 1.41
CA GLY A 123 6.22 -6.25 1.32
C GLY A 123 5.38 -7.49 1.58
N SER A 124 5.75 -8.62 1.00
CA SER A 124 5.00 -9.89 1.16
C SER A 124 5.05 -10.40 2.60
N ILE A 125 6.20 -10.32 3.25
CA ILE A 125 6.36 -10.69 4.66
C ILE A 125 5.49 -9.77 5.52
N LEU A 126 5.55 -8.46 5.30
CA LEU A 126 4.78 -7.50 6.09
C LEU A 126 3.26 -7.68 5.89
N TYR A 127 2.82 -7.89 4.64
CA TYR A 127 1.43 -8.18 4.29
C TYR A 127 0.90 -9.41 5.03
N GLY A 128 1.65 -10.52 5.01
CA GLY A 128 1.27 -11.75 5.68
C GLY A 128 1.29 -11.61 7.20
N ALA A 129 2.35 -11.03 7.76
CA ALA A 129 2.51 -10.87 9.21
C ALA A 129 1.44 -9.98 9.82
N LEU A 130 1.00 -8.93 9.12
CA LEU A 130 -0.09 -8.05 9.55
C LEU A 130 -1.49 -8.62 9.27
N GLY A 131 -1.61 -9.74 8.56
CA GLY A 131 -2.92 -10.28 8.16
C GLY A 131 -3.70 -9.32 7.27
N LEU A 132 -3.04 -8.63 6.34
CA LEU A 132 -3.69 -7.59 5.52
C LEU A 132 -4.71 -8.15 4.52
N ALA A 133 -4.74 -9.47 4.30
CA ALA A 133 -5.78 -10.14 3.53
C ALA A 133 -7.18 -9.91 4.12
N GLU A 134 -7.27 -9.73 5.45
CA GLU A 134 -8.52 -9.56 6.19
C GLU A 134 -9.13 -8.16 6.07
N ILE A 135 -8.46 -7.20 5.41
CA ILE A 135 -9.05 -5.88 5.15
C ILE A 135 -10.26 -6.06 4.21
N PRO A 136 -11.45 -5.52 4.56
CA PRO A 136 -12.65 -5.71 3.75
C PRO A 136 -12.49 -5.19 2.32
N THR A 137 -13.02 -5.94 1.35
CA THR A 137 -12.93 -5.59 -0.08
C THR A 137 -13.57 -4.23 -0.37
N GLU A 138 -14.69 -3.90 0.27
CA GLU A 138 -15.38 -2.62 0.07
C GLU A 138 -14.50 -1.40 0.42
N GLU A 139 -13.59 -1.56 1.37
CA GLU A 139 -12.64 -0.48 1.70
C GLU A 139 -11.58 -0.31 0.62
N LEU A 140 -11.15 -1.41 0.00
CA LEU A 140 -10.17 -1.38 -1.07
C LEU A 140 -10.80 -0.84 -2.36
N GLU A 141 -12.07 -1.15 -2.62
CA GLU A 141 -12.86 -0.55 -3.71
C GLU A 141 -12.97 0.98 -3.54
N ASP A 142 -13.23 1.47 -2.33
CA ASP A 142 -13.24 2.92 -2.03
C ASP A 142 -11.87 3.56 -2.34
N ILE A 143 -10.77 2.91 -1.92
CA ILE A 143 -9.42 3.38 -2.21
C ILE A 143 -9.18 3.44 -3.73
N VAL A 144 -9.57 2.41 -4.48
CA VAL A 144 -9.45 2.39 -5.95
C VAL A 144 -10.24 3.53 -6.57
N HIS A 145 -11.47 3.78 -6.12
CA HIS A 145 -12.28 4.90 -6.58
C HIS A 145 -11.58 6.24 -6.37
N ARG A 146 -10.99 6.47 -5.20
CA ARG A 146 -10.30 7.71 -4.82
C ARG A 146 -8.94 7.90 -5.51
N LEU A 147 -8.30 6.81 -5.94
CA LEU A 147 -7.08 6.83 -6.76
C LEU A 147 -7.33 7.17 -8.23
N ARG A 148 -8.58 7.04 -8.72
CA ARG A 148 -8.91 7.28 -10.11
C ARG A 148 -9.13 8.76 -10.42
N LYS A 149 -8.82 9.09 -11.66
CA LYS A 149 -9.34 10.27 -12.36
C LYS A 149 -10.83 10.00 -12.67
N PRO A 150 -11.81 10.86 -12.29
CA PRO A 150 -13.16 10.77 -12.84
C PRO A 150 -13.15 10.72 -14.38
N VAL A 151 -14.06 9.97 -14.97
CA VAL A 151 -14.23 9.98 -16.43
C VAL A 151 -14.59 11.42 -16.81
N GLU A 152 -13.78 12.05 -17.67
CA GLU A 152 -14.18 13.31 -18.28
C GLU A 152 -15.43 13.01 -19.11
N SER A 153 -16.55 13.63 -18.78
CA SER A 153 -17.68 13.68 -19.70
C SER A 153 -17.20 14.48 -20.90
N ASP A 154 -17.22 13.87 -22.08
CA ASP A 154 -17.05 14.58 -23.35
C ASP A 154 -18.13 15.66 -23.42
N ASP A 155 -17.76 16.92 -23.17
CA ASP A 155 -18.54 18.12 -23.47
C ASP A 155 -18.30 18.55 -24.94
#